data_AF-A0A0G0PN45-F1
#
_entry.id   AF-A0A0G0PN45-F1
#
_cell.length_a   1.000
_cell.length_b   1.000
_cell.length_c   1.000
_cell.angle_alpha   90.00
_cell.angle_beta   90.00
_cell.angle_gamma   90.00
#
_symmetry.space_group_name_H-M   'P 1'
#
loop_
_entity.id
_entity.type
_entity.pdbx_description
1 polymer ?
#
loop_
_entity_poly.entity_id
_entity_poly.type
_entity_poly.pdbx_seq_one_letter_code
_entity_poly.pdbx_strand_id
1 'polypeptide(L)'
;MVNFRNNFQFPIERERETIGLPIGNLSSQLFANIYLNELDQFIKHRLKIKYYLRYCDDFIILDNNRQNLENLIGQIQFFLECQLSLKLHPRKIIIRRINQGIDFLGYVILPHYRVLRTKTKRRILKRINKKNLPSYLGVLRHCSGYKIKESVC
;
A
#
# COMPACT_ATOMS: atom_id res chain seq x y z
N MET A 1 1.09 11.08 8.84
CA MET A 1 0.79 10.22 7.66
C MET A 1 -0.19 9.15 8.07
N VAL A 2 -1.15 8.82 7.19
CA VAL A 2 -1.92 7.57 7.26
C VAL A 2 -1.57 6.68 6.08
N ASN A 3 -1.36 5.40 6.34
CA ASN A 3 -1.17 4.36 5.33
C ASN A 3 -2.30 3.35 5.46
N PHE A 4 -2.99 3.11 4.35
CA PHE A 4 -4.07 2.14 4.22
C PHE A 4 -3.52 0.97 3.39
N ARG A 5 -3.40 -0.24 3.95
CA ARG A 5 -2.83 -1.42 3.27
C ARG A 5 -3.84 -2.55 3.01
N ASN A 6 -3.99 -3.04 1.78
CA ASN A 6 -4.84 -4.17 1.37
C ASN A 6 -6.21 -4.16 2.08
N ASN A 7 -6.92 -3.03 2.01
CA ASN A 7 -7.92 -2.68 3.04
C ASN A 7 -9.32 -3.19 2.79
N PHE A 8 -9.62 -3.67 1.59
CA PHE A 8 -10.98 -3.95 1.18
C PHE A 8 -11.39 -5.34 1.67
N GLN A 9 -12.42 -5.36 2.50
CA GLN A 9 -13.19 -6.55 2.83
C GLN A 9 -14.49 -6.47 2.04
N PHE A 10 -14.71 -7.39 1.11
CA PHE A 10 -16.02 -7.53 0.46
C PHE A 10 -17.02 -8.05 1.49
N PRO A 11 -18.27 -7.54 1.52
CA PRO A 11 -19.30 -8.06 2.41
C PRO A 11 -19.53 -9.55 2.13
N ILE A 12 -19.49 -10.36 3.19
CA ILE A 12 -19.65 -11.81 3.09
C ILE A 12 -21.15 -12.10 3.10
N GLU A 13 -21.77 -12.14 1.94
CA GLU A 13 -23.02 -12.89 1.76
C GLU A 13 -22.66 -14.31 1.32
N ARG A 14 -22.95 -15.27 2.20
CA ARG A 14 -22.79 -16.69 1.93
C ARG A 14 -23.90 -17.13 0.98
N GLU A 15 -23.61 -17.16 -0.31
CA GLU A 15 -24.27 -18.07 -1.24
C GLU A 15 -23.24 -18.59 -2.26
N ARG A 16 -23.36 -19.89 -2.56
CA ARG A 16 -22.35 -20.68 -3.29
C ARG A 16 -22.38 -20.36 -4.78
N GLU A 17 -21.83 -19.22 -5.18
CA GLU A 17 -21.28 -19.00 -6.51
C GLU A 17 -20.01 -18.17 -6.35
N THR A 18 -19.00 -18.40 -7.18
CA THR A 18 -17.73 -17.65 -7.18
C THR A 18 -17.94 -16.20 -7.65
N ILE A 19 -18.67 -15.40 -6.87
CA ILE A 19 -18.94 -14.00 -7.15
C ILE A 19 -17.84 -13.20 -6.45
N GLY A 20 -16.75 -13.00 -7.18
CA GLY A 20 -15.62 -12.19 -6.77
C GLY A 20 -14.69 -11.98 -7.96
N LEU A 21 -13.99 -10.86 -7.99
CA LEU A 21 -12.98 -10.63 -9.03
C LEU A 21 -11.89 -11.70 -8.92
N PRO A 22 -11.64 -12.52 -9.97
CA PRO A 22 -10.62 -13.55 -9.91
C PRO A 22 -9.24 -12.93 -9.70
N ILE A 23 -8.60 -13.27 -8.59
CA ILE A 23 -7.26 -12.80 -8.23
C ILE A 23 -6.26 -13.48 -9.18
N GLY A 24 -5.95 -12.81 -10.29
CA GLY A 24 -4.99 -13.33 -11.27
C GLY A 24 -5.25 -12.89 -12.72
N ASN A 25 -6.43 -12.34 -13.03
CA ASN A 25 -6.71 -11.82 -14.36
C ASN A 25 -6.34 -10.33 -14.47
N LEU A 26 -5.68 -9.92 -15.56
CA LEU A 26 -5.30 -8.52 -15.84
C LEU A 26 -6.53 -7.60 -15.78
N SER A 27 -7.67 -8.08 -16.29
CA SER A 27 -8.93 -7.34 -16.27
C SER A 27 -9.38 -7.02 -14.85
N SER A 28 -9.22 -7.93 -13.89
CA SER A 28 -9.59 -7.70 -12.49
C SER A 28 -8.75 -6.61 -11.82
N GLN A 29 -7.45 -6.53 -12.17
CA GLN A 29 -6.58 -5.45 -11.68
C GLN A 29 -6.98 -4.10 -12.29
N LEU A 30 -7.36 -4.09 -13.56
CA LEU A 30 -7.84 -2.88 -14.24
C LEU A 30 -9.17 -2.40 -13.64
N PHE A 31 -10.12 -3.31 -13.42
CA PHE A 31 -11.40 -2.98 -12.82
C PHE A 31 -11.26 -2.40 -11.41
N ALA A 32 -10.37 -2.96 -10.57
CA ALA A 32 -10.10 -2.38 -9.25
C ALA A 32 -9.52 -0.96 -9.33
N ASN A 33 -8.64 -0.71 -10.31
CA ASN A 33 -8.08 0.63 -10.53
C ASN A 33 -9.14 1.65 -10.95
N ILE A 34 -9.98 1.28 -11.93
CA ILE A 34 -11.08 2.13 -12.42
C ILE A 34 -12.12 2.35 -11.32
N TYR A 35 -12.51 1.32 -10.59
CA TYR A 35 -13.55 1.40 -9.58
C TYR A 35 -13.22 2.41 -8.47
N LEU A 36 -11.97 2.41 -8.02
CA LEU A 36 -11.49 3.31 -6.97
C LEU A 36 -11.11 4.71 -7.51
N ASN A 37 -11.23 4.98 -8.81
CA ASN A 37 -11.02 6.34 -9.36
C ASN A 37 -11.96 7.37 -8.72
N GLU A 38 -13.18 6.96 -8.36
CA GLU A 38 -14.13 7.80 -7.62
C GLU A 38 -13.58 8.25 -6.26
N LEU A 39 -12.84 7.38 -5.57
CA LEU A 39 -12.15 7.73 -4.33
C LEU A 39 -11.05 8.78 -4.60
N ASP A 40 -10.29 8.64 -5.68
CA ASP A 40 -9.24 9.59 -6.05
C ASP A 40 -9.83 10.98 -6.31
N GLN A 41 -10.95 11.03 -7.04
CA GLN A 41 -11.67 12.27 -7.30
C GLN A 41 -12.23 12.89 -6.02
N PHE A 42 -12.80 12.08 -5.12
CA PHE A 42 -13.26 12.55 -3.82
C PHE A 42 -12.11 13.18 -3.01
N ILE A 43 -10.96 12.50 -2.92
CA ILE A 43 -9.80 12.99 -2.18
C ILE A 43 -9.21 14.27 -2.78
N LYS A 44 -9.15 14.37 -4.12
CA LYS A 44 -8.53 15.53 -4.80
C LYS A 44 -9.46 16.72 -4.98
N HIS A 45 -10.73 16.51 -5.33
CA HIS A 45 -11.66 17.59 -5.63
C HIS A 45 -12.48 18.04 -4.43
N ARG A 46 -12.87 17.10 -3.54
CA ARG A 46 -13.68 17.42 -2.35
C ARG A 46 -12.79 17.70 -1.15
N LEU A 47 -11.94 16.74 -0.77
CA LEU A 47 -11.06 16.89 0.42
C LEU A 47 -9.83 17.77 0.15
N LYS A 48 -9.51 18.01 -1.13
CA LYS A 48 -8.39 18.87 -1.58
C LYS A 48 -7.05 18.49 -0.94
N ILE A 49 -6.81 17.20 -0.75
CA ILE A 49 -5.59 16.72 -0.13
C ILE A 49 -4.41 16.87 -1.08
N LYS A 50 -3.45 17.71 -0.66
CA LYS A 50 -2.24 18.00 -1.43
C LYS A 50 -1.40 16.73 -1.64
N TYR A 51 -1.09 16.02 -0.56
CA TYR A 51 -0.19 14.87 -0.59
C TYR A 51 -0.98 13.55 -0.47
N TYR A 52 -1.33 13.01 -1.63
CA TYR A 52 -2.04 11.74 -1.78
C TYR A 52 -1.27 10.87 -2.78
N LEU A 53 -1.05 9.60 -2.42
CA LEU A 53 -0.41 8.61 -3.28
C LEU A 53 -1.23 7.33 -3.23
N ARG A 54 -1.49 6.74 -4.40
CA ARG A 54 -2.20 5.47 -4.53
C ARG A 54 -1.41 4.49 -5.39
N TYR A 55 -1.44 3.22 -5.00
CA TYR A 55 -0.94 2.09 -5.77
C TYR A 55 -1.92 0.93 -5.65
N CYS A 56 -2.66 0.66 -6.73
CA CYS A 56 -3.77 -0.30 -6.73
C CYS A 56 -4.74 -0.05 -5.57
N ASP A 57 -4.81 -0.96 -4.61
CA ASP A 57 -5.70 -0.90 -3.45
C ASP A 57 -5.06 -0.21 -2.22
N ASP A 58 -3.76 0.06 -2.28
CA ASP A 58 -3.00 0.72 -1.21
C ASP A 58 -2.96 2.23 -1.47
N PHE A 59 -3.22 3.04 -0.44
CA PHE A 59 -3.07 4.49 -0.55
C PHE A 59 -2.49 5.12 0.72
N ILE A 60 -1.83 6.25 0.53
CA ILE A 60 -1.12 7.01 1.56
C ILE A 60 -1.55 8.46 1.49
N ILE A 61 -1.85 9.03 2.65
CA ILE A 61 -2.13 10.45 2.83
C ILE A 61 -1.11 11.06 3.79
N LEU A 62 -0.52 12.19 3.38
CA LEU A 62 0.39 12.97 4.21
C LEU A 62 -0.27 14.30 4.59
N ASP A 63 -0.22 14.59 5.87
CA ASP A 63 -0.63 15.87 6.46
C ASP A 63 0.31 16.13 7.65
N ASN A 64 0.50 17.40 7.97
CA ASN A 64 1.25 17.90 9.10
C ASN A 64 0.45 17.79 10.40
N ASN A 65 -0.89 17.80 10.32
CA ASN A 65 -1.76 17.68 11.49
C ASN A 65 -2.31 16.25 11.64
N ARG A 66 -2.07 15.64 12.80
CA ARG A 66 -2.61 14.31 13.13
C ARG A 66 -4.13 14.31 13.25
N GLN A 67 -4.73 15.36 13.83
CA GLN A 67 -6.18 15.43 14.00
C GLN A 67 -6.90 15.46 12.65
N ASN A 68 -6.33 16.18 11.67
CA ASN A 68 -6.85 16.19 10.31
C ASN A 68 -6.86 14.78 9.70
N LEU A 69 -5.78 14.02 9.89
CA LEU A 69 -5.69 12.64 9.41
C LEU A 69 -6.74 11.72 10.04
N GLU A 70 -7.01 11.88 11.34
CA GLU A 70 -8.05 11.12 12.04
C GLU A 70 -9.45 11.49 11.52
N ASN A 71 -9.72 12.77 11.29
CA ASN A 71 -10.97 13.23 10.70
C ASN A 71 -11.15 12.74 9.24
N LEU A 72 -10.06 12.67 8.47
CA LEU A 72 -10.08 12.19 7.09
C LEU A 72 -10.40 10.69 7.01
N ILE A 73 -9.94 9.89 7.98
CA ILE A 73 -10.27 8.45 8.01
C ILE A 73 -11.78 8.26 8.05
N GLY A 74 -12.51 8.97 8.91
CA GLY A 74 -13.96 8.87 9.00
C GLY A 74 -14.67 9.27 7.70
N GLN A 75 -14.24 10.37 7.08
CA GLN A 75 -14.80 10.83 5.80
C GLN A 75 -14.56 9.84 4.66
N ILE A 76 -13.36 9.26 4.59
CA ILE A 76 -13.01 8.26 3.58
C ILE A 76 -13.76 6.94 3.82
N GLN A 77 -13.89 6.50 5.07
CA GLN A 77 -14.68 5.31 5.42
C GLN A 77 -16.14 5.48 5.00
N PHE A 78 -16.75 6.62 5.35
CA PHE A 78 -18.12 6.91 4.97
C PHE A 78 -18.31 6.94 3.44
N PHE A 79 -17.41 7.60 2.71
CA PHE A 79 -17.47 7.63 1.25
C PHE A 79 -17.37 6.22 0.65
N LEU A 80 -16.39 5.42 1.10
CA LEU A 80 -16.18 4.07 0.62
C LEU A 80 -17.39 3.17 0.89
N GLU A 81 -18.02 3.27 2.06
CA GLU A 81 -19.18 2.47 2.40
C GLU A 81 -20.44 2.91 1.63
N CYS A 82 -20.70 4.21 1.54
CA CYS A 82 -21.93 4.72 0.93
C CYS A 82 -21.90 4.77 -0.61
N GLN A 83 -20.75 5.05 -1.22
CA GLN A 83 -20.64 5.22 -2.69
C GLN A 83 -20.07 4.00 -3.38
N LEU A 84 -19.16 3.28 -2.71
CA LEU A 84 -18.43 2.16 -3.29
C LEU A 84 -18.74 0.83 -2.60
N SER A 85 -19.64 0.80 -1.60
CA SER A 85 -19.96 -0.41 -0.83
C SER A 85 -18.73 -1.18 -0.32
N LEU A 86 -17.63 -0.46 -0.06
CA LEU A 86 -16.35 -0.99 0.38
C LEU A 86 -16.12 -0.69 1.86
N LYS A 87 -15.75 -1.71 2.64
CA LYS A 87 -15.37 -1.54 4.04
C LYS A 87 -13.86 -1.56 4.22
N LEU A 88 -13.34 -0.53 4.87
CA LEU A 88 -11.95 -0.48 5.30
C LEU A 88 -11.77 -1.27 6.59
N HIS A 89 -10.85 -2.24 6.58
CA HIS A 89 -10.53 -2.97 7.79
C HIS A 89 -9.75 -2.09 8.79
N PRO A 90 -10.25 -1.85 10.02
CA PRO A 90 -9.67 -0.86 10.95
C PRO A 90 -8.22 -1.19 11.34
N ARG A 91 -7.87 -2.47 11.49
CA ARG A 91 -6.49 -2.90 11.79
C ARG A 91 -5.47 -2.63 10.68
N LYS A 92 -5.93 -2.34 9.45
CA LYS A 92 -5.06 -2.11 8.29
C LYS A 92 -4.80 -0.62 8.04
N ILE A 93 -5.44 0.26 8.84
CA ILE A 93 -5.22 1.70 8.86
C ILE A 93 -4.11 2.01 9.86
N ILE A 94 -3.05 2.66 9.41
CA ILE A 94 -1.86 2.93 10.23
C ILE A 94 -1.52 4.41 10.18
N ILE A 95 -1.68 5.12 11.30
CA ILE A 95 -1.22 6.51 11.45
C ILE A 95 0.18 6.50 12.07
N ARG A 96 1.17 7.07 11.36
CA ARG A 96 2.56 7.16 11.81
C ARG A 96 3.20 8.49 11.44
N ARG A 97 4.30 8.81 12.13
CA ARG A 97 5.19 9.91 11.79
C ARG A 97 6.07 9.51 10.61
N ILE A 98 6.38 10.45 9.73
CA ILE A 98 7.17 10.18 8.52
C ILE A 98 8.58 9.66 8.85
N ASN A 99 9.15 10.14 9.97
CA ASN A 99 10.46 9.73 10.48
C ASN A 99 10.51 8.26 10.95
N GLN A 100 9.35 7.63 11.20
CA GLN A 100 9.28 6.21 11.57
C GLN A 100 9.35 5.28 10.36
N GLY A 101 9.33 5.83 9.15
CA GLY A 101 9.37 5.07 7.91
C GLY A 101 7.99 4.59 7.44
N ILE A 102 7.82 4.60 6.13
CA ILE A 102 6.61 4.19 5.42
C ILE A 102 6.87 2.85 4.77
N ASP A 103 6.18 1.81 5.24
CA ASP A 103 6.26 0.51 4.60
C ASP A 103 5.35 0.51 3.35
N PHE A 104 5.96 0.51 2.16
CA PHE A 104 5.28 0.68 0.88
C PHE A 104 5.99 -0.12 -0.22
N LEU A 105 5.24 -0.92 -0.98
CA LEU A 105 5.73 -1.69 -2.14
C LEU A 105 7.00 -2.53 -1.90
N GLY A 106 7.16 -3.08 -0.69
CA GLY A 106 8.30 -3.93 -0.35
C GLY A 106 9.54 -3.18 0.16
N TYR A 107 9.45 -1.85 0.29
CA TYR A 107 10.47 -0.99 0.88
C TYR A 107 9.93 -0.30 2.13
N VAL A 108 10.85 0.19 2.96
CA VAL A 108 10.57 1.16 4.01
C VAL A 108 11.18 2.49 3.58
N ILE A 109 10.32 3.45 3.30
CA ILE A 109 10.68 4.79 2.82
C ILE A 109 10.86 5.71 4.03
N LEU A 110 12.04 6.27 4.18
CA LEU A 110 12.39 7.27 5.21
C LEU A 110 12.64 8.62 4.52
N PRO A 111 12.67 9.74 5.27
CA PRO A 111 12.79 11.08 4.66
C PRO A 111 13.95 11.23 3.68
N HIS A 112 15.11 10.63 3.97
CA HIS A 112 16.34 10.82 3.20
C HIS A 112 16.84 9.57 2.49
N TYR A 113 16.26 8.40 2.77
CA TYR A 113 16.72 7.13 2.21
C TYR A 113 15.61 6.08 2.20
N ARG A 114 15.82 5.00 1.46
CA ARG A 114 14.88 3.88 1.37
C ARG A 114 15.60 2.60 1.71
N VAL A 115 15.04 1.78 2.57
CA VAL A 115 15.62 0.48 2.94
C VAL A 115 14.69 -0.65 2.52
N LEU A 116 15.26 -1.83 2.33
CA LEU A 116 14.47 -3.01 2.03
C LEU A 116 13.65 -3.44 3.26
N ARG A 117 12.39 -3.83 3.07
CA ARG A 117 11.55 -4.37 4.14
C ARG A 117 12.19 -5.59 4.78
N THR A 118 12.18 -5.66 6.11
CA THR A 118 12.86 -6.73 6.89
C THR A 118 12.46 -8.13 6.45
N LYS A 119 11.17 -8.37 6.17
CA LYS A 119 10.68 -9.67 5.68
C LYS A 119 11.29 -10.03 4.32
N THR A 120 11.35 -9.05 3.40
CA THR A 120 11.97 -9.22 2.09
C THR A 120 13.47 -9.48 2.24
N LYS A 121 14.16 -8.71 3.09
CA LYS A 121 15.60 -8.90 3.39
C LYS A 121 15.90 -10.33 3.82
N ARG A 122 15.18 -10.83 4.83
CA ARG A 122 15.36 -12.20 5.34
C ARG A 122 15.07 -13.25 4.28
N ARG A 123 14.05 -13.03 3.44
CA ARG A 123 13.72 -13.94 2.33
C ARG A 123 14.83 -14.00 1.27
N ILE A 124 15.41 -12.86 0.91
CA ILE A 124 16.52 -12.79 -0.06
C ILE A 124 17.71 -13.58 0.48
N LEU A 125 18.16 -13.27 1.70
CA LEU A 125 19.32 -13.93 2.32
C LEU A 125 19.13 -15.45 2.42
N LYS A 126 17.91 -15.93 2.69
CA LYS A 126 17.62 -17.37 2.79
C LYS A 126 17.58 -18.10 1.44
N ARG A 127 17.31 -17.40 0.32
CA ARG A 127 17.00 -18.03 -0.98
C ARG A 127 18.01 -17.73 -2.08
N ILE A 128 19.05 -16.98 -1.77
CA ILE A 128 19.99 -16.54 -2.80
C ILE A 128 20.81 -17.70 -3.37
N ASN A 129 20.96 -17.69 -4.70
CA ASN A 129 21.77 -18.62 -5.47
C ASN A 129 22.28 -17.93 -6.75
N LYS A 130 23.19 -18.59 -7.48
CA LYS A 130 23.79 -18.02 -8.70
C LYS A 130 22.76 -17.64 -9.78
N LYS A 131 21.61 -18.32 -9.85
CA LYS A 131 20.58 -18.08 -10.87
C LYS A 131 19.72 -16.85 -10.58
N ASN A 132 19.43 -16.55 -9.31
CA ASN A 132 18.56 -15.44 -8.90
C ASN A 132 19.31 -14.20 -8.39
N LEU A 133 20.65 -14.28 -8.31
CA LEU A 133 21.52 -13.19 -7.90
C LEU A 133 21.30 -11.89 -8.70
N PRO A 134 21.23 -11.90 -10.05
CA PRO A 134 20.98 -10.66 -10.82
C PRO A 134 19.66 -9.99 -10.45
N SER A 135 18.61 -10.78 -10.22
CA SER A 135 17.29 -10.26 -9.84
C SER A 135 17.33 -9.57 -8.48
N TYR A 136 18.03 -10.15 -7.50
CA TYR A 136 18.17 -9.52 -6.18
C TYR A 136 19.06 -8.28 -6.20
N LEU A 137 20.11 -8.26 -7.02
CA LEU A 137 20.92 -7.06 -7.23
C LEU A 137 20.10 -5.90 -7.81
N GLY A 138 19.17 -6.18 -8.72
CA GLY A 138 18.22 -5.20 -9.24
C GLY A 138 17.37 -4.57 -8.13
N VAL A 139 16.81 -5.39 -7.24
CA VAL A 139 16.03 -4.91 -6.07
C VAL A 139 16.91 -4.08 -5.12
N LEU A 140 18.16 -4.51 -4.88
CA LEU A 140 19.11 -3.80 -4.02
C LEU A 140 19.65 -2.51 -4.65
N ARG A 141 19.49 -2.29 -5.96
CA ARG A 141 19.87 -1.04 -6.64
C ARG A 141 19.02 0.14 -6.17
N HIS A 142 17.75 -0.10 -5.87
CA HIS A 142 16.78 0.96 -5.54
C HIS A 142 16.69 1.30 -4.05
N CYS A 143 17.48 0.62 -3.20
CA CYS A 143 17.53 0.89 -1.77
C CYS A 143 18.96 1.10 -1.25
N SER A 144 19.08 1.84 -0.15
CA SER A 144 20.29 2.01 0.64
C SER A 144 20.58 0.71 1.41
N GLY A 145 20.97 -0.32 0.66
CA GLY A 145 21.17 -1.69 1.13
C GLY A 145 22.64 -2.10 1.20
N TYR A 146 23.56 -1.17 1.48
CA TYR A 146 25.01 -1.38 1.40
C TYR A 146 25.47 -2.66 2.13
N LYS A 147 25.05 -2.84 3.39
CA LYS A 147 25.34 -4.05 4.20
C LYS A 147 24.79 -5.36 3.60
N ILE A 148 23.73 -5.30 2.79
CA ILE A 148 23.15 -6.49 2.14
C ILE A 148 23.91 -6.81 0.86
N LYS A 149 24.35 -5.79 0.11
CA LYS A 149 25.20 -5.99 -1.07
C LYS A 149 26.52 -6.66 -0.69
N GLU A 150 27.16 -6.20 0.39
CA GLU A 150 28.41 -6.82 0.90
C GLU A 150 28.24 -8.28 1.35
N SER A 151 27.06 -8.69 1.80
CA SER A 151 26.79 -10.08 2.20
C SER A 151 26.40 -11.01 1.04
N VAL A 152 26.15 -10.43 -0.13
CA VAL A 152 25.60 -11.11 -1.31
C VAL A 152 26.63 -11.20 -2.44
N CYS A 153 27.51 -10.20 -2.55
CA CYS A 153 28.72 -10.24 -3.37
C CYS A 153 29.82 -10.99 -2.64
#